data_AF-A0A1G8FND7-F1
#
_entry.id   AF-A0A1G8FND7-F1
#
_cell.length_a   1.000
_cell.length_b   1.000
_cell.length_c   1.000
_cell.angle_alpha   90.00
_cell.angle_beta   90.00
_cell.angle_gamma   90.00
#
_symmetry.space_group_name_H-M   'P 1'
#
loop_
_entity.id
_entity.type
_entity.pdbx_description
1 polymer ?
#
loop_
_entity_poly.entity_id
_entity_poly.type
_entity_poly.pdbx_seq_one_letter_code
_entity_poly.pdbx_strand_id
1 'polypeptide(L)'
;MAANPIEEMFREIVREEVGKAIAEIKEMLAGTSREKEKLIGAEEISEFLGISKRRAYELMELKSFPLVRIGTRKKVHPKDFERWLAEQKEVSVS
;
A
#
# COMPACT_ATOMS: atom_id res chain seq x y z
N MET A 1 -17.43 -0.63 45.14
CA MET A 1 -18.60 -0.32 44.30
C MET A 1 -18.72 -1.42 43.26
N ALA A 2 -19.80 -2.20 43.28
CA ALA A 2 -20.07 -3.19 42.24
C ALA A 2 -20.42 -2.44 40.94
N ALA A 3 -19.89 -2.89 39.80
CA ALA A 3 -20.26 -2.32 38.51
C ALA A 3 -21.78 -2.43 38.32
N ASN A 4 -22.40 -1.35 37.86
CA ASN A 4 -23.84 -1.28 37.64
C ASN A 4 -24.22 -2.27 36.53
N PRO A 5 -25.10 -3.26 36.77
CA PRO A 5 -25.47 -4.27 35.78
C PRO A 5 -25.99 -3.69 34.47
N ILE A 6 -26.65 -2.52 34.52
CA ILE A 6 -27.16 -1.82 33.33
C ILE A 6 -26.00 -1.22 32.52
N GLU A 7 -24.97 -0.71 33.19
CA GLU A 7 -23.78 -0.18 32.51
C GLU A 7 -22.98 -1.29 31.84
N GLU A 8 -22.87 -2.46 32.46
CA GLU A 8 -22.23 -3.63 31.83
C GLU A 8 -23.00 -4.10 30.60
N MET A 9 -24.33 -4.22 30.72
CA MET A 9 -25.19 -4.58 29.58
C MET A 9 -25.06 -3.57 28.43
N PHE A 10 -25.03 -2.27 28.74
CA PHE A 10 -24.85 -1.23 27.72
C PHE A 10 -23.46 -1.30 27.06
N ARG A 11 -22.39 -1.55 27.83
CA ARG A 11 -21.04 -1.72 27.28
C ARG A 11 -20.94 -2.92 26.36
N GLU A 12 -21.62 -4.01 26.70
CA GLU A 12 -21.64 -5.22 25.89
C GLU A 12 -22.36 -4.97 24.55
N ILE A 13 -23.53 -4.32 24.59
CA ILE A 13 -24.28 -3.92 23.39
C ILE A 13 -23.43 -3.00 22.50
N VAL A 14 -22.82 -1.95 23.07
CA VAL A 14 -21.98 -1.03 22.30
C VAL A 14 -20.77 -1.75 21.70
N ARG A 15 -20.13 -2.67 22.44
CA ARG A 15 -19.01 -3.45 21.93
C ARG A 15 -19.43 -4.33 20.75
N GLU A 16 -20.59 -4.98 20.85
CA GLU A 16 -21.11 -5.84 19.79
C GLU A 16 -21.40 -5.02 18.52
N GLU A 17 -22.13 -3.92 18.66
CA GLU A 17 -22.55 -3.07 17.53
C GLU A 17 -21.37 -2.33 16.89
N VAL A 18 -20.45 -1.77 17.70
CA VAL A 18 -19.22 -1.13 17.18
C VAL A 18 -18.31 -2.17 16.53
N GLY A 19 -18.22 -3.37 17.12
CA GLY A 19 -17.46 -4.48 16.54
C GLY A 19 -17.98 -4.88 15.16
N LYS A 20 -19.30 -5.01 15.01
CA LYS A 20 -19.96 -5.28 13.72
C LYS A 20 -19.65 -4.19 12.68
N ALA A 21 -19.84 -2.92 13.06
CA ALA A 21 -19.60 -1.79 12.16
C ALA A 21 -18.13 -1.71 11.69
N ILE A 22 -17.17 -1.94 12.60
CA ILE A 22 -15.74 -1.95 12.24
C ILE A 22 -15.43 -3.12 11.30
N ALA A 23 -16.00 -4.30 11.53
CA ALA A 23 -15.77 -5.47 10.68
C ALA A 23 -16.30 -5.23 9.26
N GLU A 24 -17.51 -4.69 9.12
CA GLU A 24 -18.10 -4.36 7.82
C GLU A 24 -17.25 -3.34 7.05
N ILE A 25 -16.81 -2.27 7.71
CA ILE A 25 -15.93 -1.26 7.11
C ILE A 25 -14.60 -1.91 6.67
N LYS A 26 -14.02 -2.82 7.46
CA LYS A 26 -12.80 -3.53 7.08
C LYS A 26 -13.01 -4.39 5.84
N GLU A 27 -14.12 -5.11 5.73
CA GLU A 27 -14.45 -5.92 4.55
C GLU A 27 -14.64 -5.03 3.30
N MET A 28 -15.33 -3.90 3.44
CA MET A 28 -15.48 -2.92 2.35
C MET A 28 -14.13 -2.37 1.88
N LEU A 29 -13.22 -2.04 2.80
CA LEU A 29 -11.88 -1.56 2.47
C LEU A 29 -10.95 -2.67 1.92
N ALA A 30 -11.14 -3.92 2.35
CA ALA A 30 -10.40 -5.07 1.83
C ALA A 30 -10.73 -5.34 0.35
N GLY A 31 -11.98 -5.11 -0.07
CA GLY A 31 -12.41 -5.21 -1.47
C GLY A 31 -11.64 -4.28 -2.42
N THR A 32 -11.26 -3.10 -1.94
CA THR A 32 -10.50 -2.09 -2.70
C THR A 32 -9.01 -2.45 -2.86
N SER A 33 -8.50 -3.44 -2.11
CA SER A 33 -7.07 -3.79 -2.12
C SER A 33 -6.63 -4.63 -3.33
N ARG A 34 -7.55 -5.32 -4.01
CA ARG A 34 -7.21 -6.15 -5.19
C ARG A 34 -6.75 -5.32 -6.40
N GLU A 35 -7.11 -4.04 -6.47
CA GLU A 35 -6.65 -3.12 -7.53
C GLU A 35 -5.21 -2.63 -7.30
N LYS A 36 -4.74 -2.62 -6.04
CA LYS A 36 -3.39 -2.18 -5.66
C LYS A 36 -2.30 -3.27 -5.81
N GLU A 37 -2.69 -4.51 -6.15
CA GLU A 37 -1.74 -5.60 -6.38
C GLU A 37 -1.29 -5.73 -7.85
N LYS A 38 -1.72 -4.81 -8.72
CA LYS A 38 -1.26 -4.82 -10.12
C LYS A 38 0.19 -4.37 -10.19
N LEU A 39 1.02 -5.23 -10.77
CA LEU A 39 2.41 -4.92 -11.11
C LEU A 39 2.49 -3.76 -12.12
N ILE A 40 3.24 -2.73 -11.75
CA ILE A 40 3.48 -1.55 -12.60
C ILE A 40 4.80 -1.71 -13.37
N GLY A 41 4.88 -1.11 -14.56
CA GLY A 41 6.07 -1.15 -15.42
C GLY A 41 6.62 0.25 -15.68
N ALA A 42 7.51 0.34 -16.67
CA ALA A 42 8.20 1.59 -17.00
C ALA A 42 7.25 2.73 -17.42
N GLU A 43 6.10 2.42 -18.02
CA GLU A 43 5.09 3.44 -18.39
C GLU A 43 4.51 4.10 -17.14
N GLU A 44 3.99 3.29 -16.22
CA GLU A 44 3.38 3.80 -14.99
C GLU A 44 4.41 4.51 -14.10
N ILE A 45 5.66 4.03 -14.07
CA ILE A 45 6.76 4.71 -13.37
C ILE A 45 7.09 6.06 -14.03
N SER A 46 7.07 6.12 -15.37
CA SER A 46 7.31 7.35 -16.13
C SER A 46 6.28 8.42 -15.77
N GLU A 47 5.00 8.05 -15.76
CA GLU A 47 3.89 8.91 -15.38
C GLU A 47 3.98 9.33 -13.91
N PHE A 48 4.25 8.40 -13.01
CA PHE A 48 4.34 8.66 -11.57
C PHE A 48 5.48 9.64 -11.22
N LEU A 49 6.65 9.50 -11.84
CA LEU A 49 7.82 10.34 -11.57
C LEU A 49 7.90 11.59 -12.45
N GLY A 50 7.05 11.72 -13.47
CA GLY A 50 7.14 12.82 -14.45
C GLY A 50 8.43 12.80 -15.28
N ILE A 51 9.01 11.63 -15.53
CA ILE A 51 10.25 11.44 -16.30
C ILE A 51 9.95 10.82 -17.66
N SER A 52 10.97 10.74 -18.54
CA SER A 52 10.82 10.01 -19.79
C SER A 52 10.78 8.49 -19.57
N LYS A 53 10.05 7.76 -20.44
CA LYS A 53 9.96 6.29 -20.39
C LYS A 53 11.33 5.62 -20.49
N ARG A 54 12.25 6.20 -21.27
CA ARG A 54 13.66 5.76 -21.32
C ARG A 54 14.30 5.85 -19.94
N ARG A 55 14.17 6.99 -19.24
CA ARG A 55 14.74 7.17 -17.91
C ARG A 55 14.12 6.23 -16.89
N ALA A 56 12.82 5.92 -17.01
CA ALA A 56 12.17 4.89 -16.21
C ALA A 56 12.82 3.51 -16.44
N TYR A 57 13.10 3.12 -17.69
CA TYR A 57 13.83 1.87 -17.96
C TYR A 57 15.23 1.83 -17.37
N GLU A 58 15.97 2.94 -17.44
CA GLU A 58 17.30 3.07 -16.83
C GLU A 58 17.22 2.90 -15.30
N LEU A 59 16.22 3.49 -14.64
CA LEU A 59 15.98 3.30 -13.21
C LEU A 59 15.68 1.83 -12.87
N MET A 60 14.86 1.16 -13.68
CA MET A 60 14.53 -0.25 -13.50
C MET A 60 15.72 -1.20 -13.74
N GLU A 61 16.84 -0.71 -14.26
CA GLU A 61 18.09 -1.48 -14.42
C GLU A 61 19.05 -1.32 -13.24
N LEU A 62 18.78 -0.41 -12.31
CA LEU A 62 19.57 -0.28 -11.09
C LEU A 62 19.53 -1.58 -10.30
N LYS A 63 20.70 -2.01 -9.80
CA LYS A 63 20.81 -3.26 -9.01
C LYS A 63 19.99 -3.22 -7.72
N SER A 64 19.77 -2.03 -7.17
CA SER A 64 18.94 -1.80 -5.97
C SER A 64 17.45 -1.74 -6.28
N PHE A 65 17.05 -1.68 -7.55
CA PHE A 65 15.64 -1.56 -7.91
C PHE A 65 14.94 -2.91 -7.67
N PRO A 66 13.76 -2.92 -7.01
CA PRO A 66 13.02 -4.15 -6.69
C PRO A 66 12.30 -4.73 -7.91
N LEU A 67 13.09 -5.15 -8.90
CA LEU A 67 12.62 -5.59 -10.20
C LEU A 67 12.01 -7.00 -10.16
N VAL A 68 10.80 -7.13 -10.68
CA VAL A 68 10.14 -8.40 -11.02
C VAL A 68 10.22 -8.61 -12.53
N ARG A 69 10.84 -9.72 -12.97
CA ARG A 69 10.91 -10.10 -14.39
C ARG A 69 9.85 -11.15 -14.72
N ILE A 70 8.99 -10.85 -15.69
CA ILE A 70 7.99 -11.78 -16.23
C ILE A 70 8.24 -11.90 -17.73
N GLY A 71 8.95 -12.96 -18.13
CA GLY A 71 9.47 -13.10 -19.50
C GLY A 71 10.39 -11.92 -19.85
N THR A 72 10.05 -11.19 -20.92
CA THR A 72 10.77 -9.97 -21.35
C THR A 72 10.32 -8.70 -20.64
N ARG A 73 9.24 -8.76 -19.86
CA ARG A 73 8.65 -7.58 -19.21
C ARG A 73 9.31 -7.32 -17.86
N LYS A 74 9.66 -6.05 -17.65
CA LYS A 74 10.15 -5.50 -16.39
C LYS A 74 8.97 -4.91 -15.62
N LYS A 75 8.79 -5.32 -14.36
CA LYS A 75 7.67 -4.95 -13.50
C LYS A 75 8.14 -4.72 -12.06
N VAL A 76 7.31 -4.10 -11.25
CA VAL A 76 7.55 -3.90 -9.81
C VAL A 76 6.21 -3.83 -9.07
N HIS A 77 6.16 -4.30 -7.83
CA HIS A 77 5.00 -4.07 -6.99
C HIS A 77 4.97 -2.60 -6.56
N PRO A 78 3.82 -1.91 -6.62
CA PRO A 78 3.73 -0.50 -6.21
C PRO A 78 4.34 -0.22 -4.83
N LYS A 79 4.06 -1.11 -3.85
CA LYS A 79 4.61 -1.00 -2.48
C LYS A 79 6.13 -1.09 -2.43
N ASP A 80 6.74 -1.94 -3.25
CA ASP A 80 8.19 -2.09 -3.30
C ASP A 80 8.85 -0.88 -3.97
N PHE A 81 8.21 -0.35 -5.02
CA PHE A 81 8.65 0.88 -5.67
C PHE A 81 8.60 2.08 -4.72
N GLU A 82 7.50 2.25 -3.97
CA GLU A 82 7.36 3.33 -2.97
C GLU A 82 8.42 3.21 -1.86
N ARG A 83 8.68 1.99 -1.36
CA ARG A 83 9.73 1.75 -0.37
C ARG A 83 11.11 2.10 -0.92
N TRP A 84 11.41 1.64 -2.14
CA TRP A 84 12.67 1.96 -2.81
C TRP A 84 12.85 3.48 -2.99
N LEU A 85 11.79 4.22 -3.36
CA LEU A 85 11.83 5.68 -3.45
C LEU A 85 12.12 6.35 -2.10
N ALA A 86 11.54 5.82 -1.01
CA ALA A 86 11.81 6.33 0.34
C ALA A 86 13.28 6.13 0.73
N GLU A 87 13.89 5.02 0.34
CA GLU A 87 15.31 4.73 0.54
C GLU A 87 16.23 5.65 -0.28
N GLN A 88 15.75 6.25 -1.38
CA GLN A 88 16.53 7.22 -2.18
C GLN A 88 16.53 8.64 -1.61
N LYS A 89 15.79 8.93 -0.52
CA LYS A 89 15.66 10.30 0.03
C LYS A 89 16.91 10.87 0.72
N GLU A 90 18.03 10.14 0.77
CA GLU A 90 19.27 10.57 1.43
C GLU A 90 20.36 11.09 0.47
N VAL A 91 20.02 11.80 -0.61
CA VAL A 91 21.02 12.47 -1.47
C VAL A 91 20.60 13.89 -1.85
N SER A 92 20.27 14.71 -0.86
CA SER A 92 20.20 16.16 -1.02
C SER A 92 20.38 16.88 0.32
N VAL A 93 21.51 16.61 0.99
CA VAL A 93 22.11 17.57 1.91
C VAL A 93 23.59 17.67 1.55
N SER A 94 23.93 18.66 0.72
CA SER A 94 25.24 19.30 0.62
C SER A 94 25.07 20.65 -0.04
#